data_AF-V9QG58-F1
#
_entry.id   AF-V9QG58-F1
#
_cell.length_a   1.000
_cell.length_b   1.000
_cell.length_c   1.000
_cell.angle_alpha   90.00
_cell.angle_beta   90.00
_cell.angle_gamma   90.00
#
_symmetry.space_group_name_H-M   'P 1'
#
loop_
_entity.id
_entity.type
_entity.pdbx_description
1 polymer ?
#
loop_
_entity_poly.entity_id
_entity_poly.type
_entity_poly.pdbx_seq_one_letter_code
_entity_poly.pdbx_strand_id
1 'polypeptide(L)'
;MSPRKPRKTVSGETSNPALTPNPEQLRVGDATATPPPPPAAPRVPPKPKRVPFGSYIDPELQKQLRVACAVDGIEIRDALDEALRMWLEARNKD
;
A
#
# COMPACT_ATOMS: atom_id res chain seq x y z
N MET A 1 56.26 16.97 -3.31
CA MET A 1 54.86 17.24 -3.70
C MET A 1 54.76 17.10 -5.22
N SER A 2 54.10 16.05 -5.73
CA SER A 2 53.99 15.83 -7.18
C SER A 2 52.73 16.49 -7.76
N PRO A 3 52.81 17.24 -8.87
CA PRO A 3 51.62 17.83 -9.49
C PRO A 3 50.74 16.77 -10.15
N ARG A 4 49.42 16.87 -9.95
CA ARG A 4 48.43 15.98 -10.58
C ARG A 4 48.29 16.32 -12.07
N LYS A 5 48.19 15.28 -12.91
CA LYS A 5 48.06 15.36 -14.37
C LYS A 5 46.77 16.11 -14.80
N PRO A 6 46.80 16.86 -15.90
CA PRO A 6 45.63 17.56 -16.41
C PRO A 6 44.53 16.59 -16.89
N ARG A 7 43.28 16.95 -16.61
CA ARG A 7 42.07 16.20 -16.96
C ARG A 7 41.91 16.19 -18.49
N LYS A 8 41.88 15.01 -19.11
CA LYS A 8 41.51 14.85 -20.52
C LYS A 8 40.05 15.27 -20.72
N THR A 9 39.80 16.36 -21.42
CA THR A 9 38.49 16.68 -21.99
C THR A 9 38.31 15.86 -23.25
N VAL A 10 37.29 15.00 -23.28
CA VAL A 10 36.88 14.31 -24.50
C VAL A 10 36.05 15.30 -25.31
N SER A 11 36.68 15.91 -26.32
CA SER A 11 35.95 16.55 -27.42
C SER A 11 35.45 15.42 -28.33
N GLY A 12 34.27 14.92 -28.01
CA GLY A 12 33.59 13.88 -28.77
C GLY A 12 32.15 14.27 -28.95
N GLU A 13 31.88 14.93 -30.08
CA GLU A 13 30.53 15.11 -30.61
C GLU A 13 29.99 13.73 -30.99
N THR A 14 29.53 13.00 -29.98
CA THR A 14 28.83 11.73 -30.15
C THR A 14 27.42 12.09 -30.55
N SER A 15 27.15 12.01 -31.86
CA SER A 15 25.80 12.10 -32.40
C SER A 15 24.98 10.95 -31.82
N ASN A 16 24.31 11.22 -30.71
CA ASN A 16 23.40 10.29 -30.08
C ASN A 16 21.99 10.65 -30.54
N PRO A 17 21.31 9.78 -31.33
CA PRO A 17 19.95 10.06 -31.78
C PRO A 17 18.96 10.19 -30.61
N ALA A 18 19.29 9.67 -29.42
CA ALA A 18 18.50 9.84 -28.20
C ALA A 18 18.60 11.23 -27.57
N LEU A 19 19.51 12.09 -28.04
CA LEU A 19 19.64 13.49 -27.61
C LEU A 19 18.99 14.47 -28.61
N THR A 20 18.20 13.98 -29.56
CA THR A 20 17.43 14.87 -30.44
C THR A 20 16.43 15.66 -29.58
N PRO A 21 16.58 17.00 -29.49
CA PRO A 21 15.62 17.80 -28.73
C PRO A 21 14.27 17.68 -29.42
N ASN A 22 13.23 17.38 -28.63
CA ASN A 22 11.87 17.25 -29.16
C ASN A 22 11.44 18.60 -29.79
N PRO A 23 11.15 18.65 -31.11
CA PRO A 23 10.78 19.90 -31.79
C PRO A 23 9.34 20.34 -31.50
N GLU A 24 8.54 19.48 -30.86
CA GLU A 24 7.14 19.79 -30.55
C GLU A 24 7.03 20.83 -29.44
N GLN A 25 6.26 21.89 -29.69
CA GLN A 25 5.91 22.85 -28.64
C GLN A 25 5.08 22.15 -27.56
N LEU A 26 5.57 22.18 -26.33
CA LEU A 26 4.87 21.66 -25.16
C LEU A 26 3.56 22.46 -24.97
N ARG A 27 2.41 21.91 -25.40
CA ARG A 27 1.10 22.51 -25.10
C ARG A 27 0.77 22.27 -23.62
N VAL A 28 1.09 23.26 -22.79
CA VAL A 28 0.67 23.31 -21.40
C VAL A 28 -0.68 24.03 -21.36
N GLY A 29 -1.78 23.30 -21.10
CA GLY A 29 -3.03 23.93 -20.65
C GLY A 29 -4.32 23.69 -21.44
N ASP A 30 -4.40 22.78 -22.41
CA ASP A 30 -5.64 22.62 -23.24
C ASP A 30 -6.20 21.18 -23.30
N ALA A 31 -5.97 20.38 -22.26
CA ALA A 31 -6.59 19.07 -22.10
C ALA A 31 -7.37 19.00 -20.78
N THR A 32 -8.40 19.83 -20.67
CA THR A 32 -9.48 19.61 -19.68
C THR A 32 -10.82 19.52 -20.41
N ALA A 33 -10.87 18.72 -21.48
CA ALA A 33 -12.12 18.08 -21.86
C ALA A 33 -12.36 16.97 -20.83
N THR A 34 -13.21 17.25 -19.85
CA THR A 34 -13.60 16.32 -18.79
C THR A 34 -14.13 15.02 -19.41
N PRO A 35 -13.46 13.86 -19.24
CA PRO A 35 -14.08 12.58 -19.59
C PRO A 35 -15.31 12.37 -18.70
N PRO A 36 -16.40 11.74 -19.21
CA PRO A 36 -17.56 11.43 -18.40
C PRO A 36 -17.13 10.63 -17.15
N PRO A 37 -17.69 10.94 -15.98
CA PRO A 37 -17.27 10.28 -14.75
C PRO A 37 -17.49 8.76 -14.88
N PRO A 38 -16.51 7.93 -14.47
CA PRO A 38 -16.69 6.49 -14.44
C PRO A 38 -17.91 6.14 -13.55
N PRO A 39 -18.63 5.04 -13.85
CA PRO A 39 -19.74 4.61 -13.01
C PRO A 39 -19.27 4.49 -11.56
N ALA A 40 -20.00 5.15 -10.67
CA ALA A 40 -19.65 5.24 -9.26
C ALA A 40 -19.38 3.84 -8.71
N ALA A 41 -18.13 3.59 -8.32
CA ALA A 41 -17.78 2.39 -7.57
C ALA A 41 -18.72 2.29 -6.35
N PRO A 42 -19.22 1.09 -6.00
CA PRO A 42 -20.05 0.93 -4.83
C PRO A 42 -19.29 1.50 -3.63
N ARG A 43 -19.90 2.51 -2.99
CA ARG A 43 -19.35 3.16 -1.81
C ARG A 43 -19.25 2.11 -0.72
N VAL A 44 -18.07 1.51 -0.56
CA VAL A 44 -17.78 0.64 0.58
C VAL A 44 -18.06 1.48 1.83
N PRO A 45 -18.99 1.05 2.70
CA PRO A 45 -19.31 1.82 3.88
C PRO A 45 -18.03 2.04 4.70
N PRO A 46 -17.86 3.22 5.31
CA PRO A 46 -16.67 3.51 6.10
C PRO A 46 -16.56 2.46 7.21
N LYS A 47 -15.44 1.73 7.25
CA LYS A 47 -15.15 0.78 8.33
C LYS A 47 -15.24 1.53 9.66
N PRO A 48 -15.97 1.01 10.67
CA PRO A 48 -16.10 1.68 11.96
C PRO A 48 -14.72 1.91 12.59
N LYS A 49 -14.53 3.05 13.24
CA LYS A 49 -13.29 3.38 13.96
C LYS A 49 -13.14 2.43 15.16
N ARG A 50 -12.38 1.34 14.98
CA ARG A 50 -12.12 0.34 16.03
C ARG A 50 -10.97 0.82 16.94
N VAL A 51 -11.17 0.79 18.25
CA VAL A 51 -10.14 1.14 19.25
C VAL A 51 -8.99 0.14 19.15
N PRO A 52 -7.72 0.55 19.07
CA PRO A 52 -6.61 -0.39 19.02
C PRO A 52 -6.59 -1.23 20.30
N PHE A 53 -6.49 -2.56 20.14
CA PHE A 53 -6.46 -3.52 21.22
C PHE A 53 -5.15 -4.31 21.12
N GLY A 54 -4.39 -4.35 22.22
CA GLY A 54 -3.19 -5.15 22.35
C GLY A 54 -3.31 -6.00 23.60
N SER A 55 -3.45 -7.31 23.43
CA SER A 55 -3.39 -8.29 24.51
C SER A 55 -2.16 -9.17 24.35
N TYR A 56 -1.55 -9.54 25.48
CA TYR A 56 -0.61 -10.66 25.48
C TYR A 56 -1.39 -11.96 25.37
N ILE A 57 -1.19 -12.66 24.25
CA ILE A 57 -1.70 -14.01 23.99
C ILE A 57 -0.48 -14.93 23.96
N ASP A 58 -0.63 -16.13 24.49
CA ASP A 58 0.40 -17.16 24.39
C ASP A 58 0.81 -17.36 22.91
N PRO A 59 2.11 -17.41 22.58
CA PRO A 59 2.57 -17.51 21.20
C PRO A 59 2.08 -18.78 20.48
N GLU A 60 1.89 -19.89 21.20
CA GLU A 60 1.39 -21.13 20.62
C GLU A 60 -0.10 -21.00 20.27
N LEU A 61 -0.88 -20.42 21.18
CA LEU A 61 -2.30 -20.12 20.95
C LEU A 61 -2.49 -19.12 19.81
N GLN A 62 -1.63 -18.10 19.72
CA GLN A 62 -1.64 -17.14 18.61
C GLN A 62 -1.38 -17.82 17.27
N LYS A 63 -0.46 -18.80 17.21
CA LYS A 63 -0.17 -19.55 16.00
C LYS A 63 -1.38 -20.38 15.57
N GLN A 64 -2.02 -21.08 16.50
CA GLN A 64 -3.22 -21.87 16.23
C GLN A 64 -4.34 -20.97 15.68
N LEU A 65 -4.58 -19.82 16.32
CA LEU A 65 -5.56 -18.84 15.85
C LEU A 65 -5.26 -18.35 14.44
N ARG A 66 -3.99 -18.04 14.13
CA ARG A 66 -3.58 -17.62 12.78
C ARG A 66 -3.85 -18.69 11.72
N VAL A 67 -3.58 -19.95 12.04
CA VAL A 67 -3.84 -21.07 11.12
C VAL A 67 -5.33 -21.21 10.88
N ALA A 68 -6.17 -21.19 11.93
CA ALA A 68 -7.62 -21.24 11.80
C ALA A 68 -8.16 -20.07 10.96
N CYS A 69 -7.70 -18.84 11.24
CA CYS A 69 -8.10 -17.66 10.46
C CYS A 69 -7.70 -17.75 8.98
N ALA A 70 -6.54 -18.35 8.68
CA ALA A 70 -6.10 -18.55 7.31
C ALA A 70 -6.94 -19.58 6.55
N VAL A 71 -7.46 -20.60 7.25
CA VAL A 71 -8.37 -21.61 6.66
C VAL A 71 -9.74 -21.01 6.38
N ASP A 72 -10.27 -20.22 7.32
CA ASP A 72 -11.61 -19.66 7.23
C ASP A 72 -11.68 -18.35 6.42
N GLY A 73 -10.53 -17.78 6.06
CA GLY A 73 -10.45 -16.53 5.29
C GLY A 73 -10.90 -15.30 6.08
N ILE A 74 -10.86 -15.36 7.41
CA ILE A 74 -11.29 -14.30 8.32
C ILE A 74 -10.09 -13.50 8.86
N GLU A 75 -10.31 -12.22 9.17
CA GLU A 75 -9.30 -11.43 9.85
C GLU A 75 -9.15 -11.93 11.30
N ILE A 76 -7.91 -12.06 11.78
CA ILE A 76 -7.59 -12.44 13.18
C ILE A 76 -8.38 -11.62 14.19
N ARG A 77 -8.61 -10.34 13.87
CA ARG A 77 -9.34 -9.42 14.72
C ARG A 77 -10.84 -9.76 14.80
N ASP A 78 -11.44 -10.13 13.68
CA ASP A 78 -12.86 -10.51 13.66
C ASP A 78 -13.06 -11.86 14.38
N ALA A 79 -12.13 -12.81 14.22
CA ALA A 79 -12.13 -14.07 14.98
C ALA A 79 -12.03 -13.84 16.50
N LEU A 80 -11.18 -12.91 16.95
CA LEU A 80 -11.07 -12.52 18.36
C LEU A 80 -12.35 -11.87 18.88
N ASP A 81 -12.94 -10.95 18.12
CA ASP A 81 -14.18 -10.28 18.50
C ASP A 81 -15.34 -11.28 18.64
N GLU A 82 -15.42 -12.28 17.74
CA GLU A 82 -16.42 -13.34 17.80
C GLU A 82 -16.21 -14.27 18.99
N ALA A 83 -14.99 -14.73 19.22
CA ALA A 83 -14.65 -15.56 20.37
C ALA A 83 -14.98 -14.86 21.70
N LEU A 84 -14.71 -13.56 21.81
CA LEU A 84 -15.07 -12.76 22.98
C LEU A 84 -16.58 -12.63 23.16
N ARG A 85 -17.35 -12.42 22.09
CA ARG A 85 -18.82 -12.40 22.17
C ARG A 85 -19.37 -13.74 22.64
N MET A 86 -18.91 -14.84 22.05
CA MET A 86 -19.34 -16.18 22.44
C MET A 86 -19.04 -16.47 23.91
N TRP A 87 -17.85 -16.07 24.39
CA TRP A 87 -17.46 -16.24 25.79
C TRP A 87 -18.33 -15.41 26.75
N LEU A 88 -18.63 -14.14 26.40
CA LEU A 88 -19.52 -13.29 27.18
C LEU A 88 -20.96 -13.84 27.21
N GLU A 89 -21.46 -14.33 26.08
CA GLU A 89 -22.78 -14.94 26.00
C GLU A 89 -22.89 -16.22 26.82
N ALA A 90 -21.86 -17.07 26.80
CA ALA A 90 -21.81 -18.26 27.64
C ALA A 90 -21.85 -17.86 29.13
N ARG A 91 -21.04 -16.88 29.52
CA ARG A 91 -20.93 -16.43 30.90
C ARG A 91 -22.18 -15.72 31.44
N ASN A 92 -22.97 -15.10 30.57
CA ASN A 92 -24.23 -14.44 30.96
C ASN A 92 -25.41 -15.42 31.07
N LYS A 93 -25.24 -16.66 30.62
CA LYS A 93 -26.26 -17.72 30.73
C LYS A 93 -26.11 -18.57 32.00
N ASP A 94 -24.94 -18.51 32.64
CA ASP A 94 -24.66 -19.04 33.98
C ASP A 94 -25.05 -18.03 35.08
#